data_AF-A0A1V9EML3-F1
#
_entry.id   AF-A0A1V9EML3-F1
#
_cell.length_a   1.000
_cell.length_b   1.000
_cell.length_c   1.000
_cell.angle_alpha   90.00
_cell.angle_beta   90.00
_cell.angle_gamma   90.00
#
_symmetry.space_group_name_H-M   'P 1'
#
loop_
_entity.id
_entity.type
_entity.pdbx_description
1 polymer ?
#
loop_
_entity_poly.entity_id
_entity_poly.type
_entity_poly.pdbx_seq_one_letter_code
_entity_poly.pdbx_strand_id
1 'polypeptide(L)'
;MNNSSYNLIKLIVPVLLFAQAISSCKKEKDASNELVRQFMPIDISVTAGDTIATLSWRPALFTSGKEVEYTLELSRDSLFSAAPEFAINTKNTQVTVNDRQLAVRQKYYGRIKTLAYGNSEESHWYHSSGMTPLRGEQYFRPFFDGELTEDKVTLRWLVNPGVTKITLTPATGSPIEVNLDATDKAAGIKTIAGLLPKTSYDAAIFVGPAQKGYLSFTTFAGTPTGPNVIQVQPTDDLAAMLKTPVAPGTIFVLQQGTKYNSNSTFLLPDNASFTIWGQPGPQRPVISFSQVTLPVNGGGLIKFENLDVTGYQNGDPALTKRSYFFNQGTTTTTAEINFENCIIHNMVNTPIRLQGANPINIEKLTVNKCIVYDVGNGGNYAFIHNGASAGKFNNIVVTNSTFYNIGYCVINMVTTINSASAQVDNNTFYNTTGDKRYLIDYNTFTITGAFSFANNVIGKTVLPTAAGDIRSVTAPSVGQNTYKTTDAVFTGTPLSSIINSGITSNDLFVDPAAGNFIFKDVNFTGRSSSGDPRWRY
;
A
#
# COMPACT_ATOMS: atom_id res chain seq x y z
N MET A 1 -92.07 -12.96 -65.34
CA MET A 1 -91.18 -11.79 -65.37
C MET A 1 -90.45 -11.76 -64.02
N ASN A 2 -89.25 -12.36 -63.96
CA ASN A 2 -88.56 -12.71 -62.71
C ASN A 2 -87.39 -11.77 -62.42
N ASN A 3 -87.61 -10.78 -61.57
CA ASN A 3 -86.60 -9.87 -61.03
C ASN A 3 -85.89 -10.43 -59.79
N SER A 4 -85.58 -11.73 -59.75
CA SER A 4 -84.93 -12.37 -58.58
C SER A 4 -83.51 -12.88 -58.83
N SER A 5 -83.01 -12.82 -60.08
CA SER A 5 -81.72 -13.43 -60.45
C SER A 5 -80.52 -12.48 -60.42
N TYR A 6 -80.74 -11.16 -60.27
CA TYR A 6 -79.66 -10.16 -60.32
C TYR A 6 -79.05 -9.80 -58.94
N ASN A 7 -79.67 -10.21 -57.83
CA ASN A 7 -79.15 -9.96 -56.48
C ASN A 7 -78.33 -11.12 -55.90
N LEU A 8 -78.37 -12.32 -56.49
CA LEU A 8 -77.56 -13.46 -56.03
C LEU A 8 -76.12 -13.41 -56.55
N ILE A 9 -75.90 -12.81 -57.73
CA ILE A 9 -74.58 -12.76 -58.39
C ILE A 9 -73.67 -11.66 -57.80
N LYS A 10 -74.24 -10.58 -57.24
CA LYS A 10 -73.45 -9.52 -56.57
C LYS A 10 -72.94 -9.89 -55.17
N LEU A 11 -73.44 -10.98 -54.57
CA LEU A 11 -72.97 -11.46 -53.26
C LEU A 11 -71.93 -12.58 -53.35
N ILE A 12 -71.85 -13.30 -54.48
CA ILE A 12 -70.96 -14.46 -54.63
C ILE A 12 -69.54 -14.07 -55.09
N VAL A 13 -69.41 -13.02 -55.90
CA VAL A 13 -68.11 -12.56 -56.42
C VAL A 13 -67.18 -11.95 -55.33
N PRO A 14 -67.67 -11.15 -54.36
CA PRO A 14 -66.81 -10.64 -53.28
C PRO A 14 -66.41 -11.74 -52.28
N VAL A 15 -67.27 -12.75 -52.06
CA VAL A 15 -67.03 -13.84 -51.11
C VAL A 15 -65.98 -14.83 -51.64
N LEU A 16 -65.93 -15.07 -52.95
CA LEU A 16 -64.91 -15.93 -53.56
C LEU A 16 -63.53 -15.24 -53.66
N LEU A 17 -63.49 -13.90 -53.78
CA LEU A 17 -62.25 -13.11 -53.71
C LEU A 17 -61.73 -12.96 -52.27
N PHE A 18 -62.61 -12.90 -51.27
CA PHE A 18 -62.21 -12.91 -49.86
C PHE A 18 -61.75 -14.29 -49.38
N ALA A 19 -62.29 -15.38 -49.94
CA ALA A 19 -61.87 -16.75 -49.61
C ALA A 19 -60.45 -17.11 -50.11
N GLN A 20 -59.96 -16.47 -51.17
CA GLN A 20 -58.57 -16.65 -51.64
C GLN A 20 -57.55 -15.83 -50.83
N ALA A 21 -57.97 -14.81 -50.09
CA ALA A 21 -57.10 -14.06 -49.19
C ALA A 21 -56.78 -14.81 -47.88
N ILE A 22 -57.57 -15.83 -47.50
CA ILE A 22 -57.41 -16.58 -46.24
C ILE A 22 -56.52 -17.83 -46.39
N SER A 23 -56.14 -18.22 -47.61
CA SER A 23 -55.24 -19.36 -47.86
C SER A 23 -53.78 -18.97 -48.15
N SER A 24 -53.48 -17.66 -48.21
CA SER A 24 -52.12 -17.12 -48.37
C SER A 24 -51.42 -16.85 -47.03
N CYS A 25 -52.16 -16.82 -45.92
CA CYS A 25 -51.58 -16.85 -44.57
C CYS A 25 -51.50 -18.29 -44.04
N LYS A 26 -50.83 -19.19 -44.77
CA LYS A 26 -49.99 -20.13 -44.04
C LYS A 26 -48.87 -19.25 -43.49
N LYS A 27 -48.86 -19.00 -42.17
CA LYS A 27 -47.58 -18.77 -41.51
C LYS A 27 -46.75 -19.98 -41.93
N GLU A 28 -45.81 -19.78 -42.84
CA GLU A 28 -44.63 -20.61 -42.84
C GLU A 28 -44.23 -20.63 -41.37
N LYS A 29 -44.25 -21.82 -40.76
CA LYS A 29 -43.42 -22.01 -39.60
C LYS A 29 -42.05 -21.72 -40.15
N ASP A 30 -41.55 -20.50 -39.90
CA ASP A 30 -40.15 -20.18 -40.14
C ASP A 30 -39.37 -21.37 -39.60
N ALA A 31 -38.74 -22.05 -40.56
CA ALA A 31 -38.01 -23.25 -40.30
C ALA A 31 -36.85 -22.85 -39.40
N SER A 32 -36.86 -23.43 -38.21
CA SER A 32 -35.86 -23.35 -37.15
C SER A 32 -35.93 -22.08 -36.26
N ASN A 33 -36.34 -22.28 -35.01
CA ASN A 33 -35.91 -21.45 -33.87
C ASN A 33 -34.41 -21.71 -33.54
N GLU A 34 -33.61 -22.16 -34.52
CA GLU A 34 -32.22 -22.49 -34.32
C GLU A 34 -31.39 -21.24 -34.61
N LEU A 35 -30.50 -20.90 -33.69
CA LEU A 35 -29.61 -19.76 -33.85
C LEU A 35 -28.70 -20.02 -35.05
N VAL A 36 -28.46 -19.03 -35.91
CA VAL A 36 -27.43 -19.16 -36.97
C VAL A 36 -26.03 -19.26 -36.35
N ARG A 37 -25.83 -18.60 -35.20
CA ARG A 37 -24.58 -18.60 -34.43
C ARG A 37 -24.87 -18.70 -32.94
N GLN A 38 -24.07 -19.46 -32.20
CA GLN A 38 -24.13 -19.48 -30.74
C GLN A 38 -23.81 -18.11 -30.14
N PHE A 39 -24.47 -17.77 -29.02
CA PHE A 39 -24.06 -16.62 -28.23
C PHE A 39 -22.71 -16.90 -27.55
N MET A 40 -21.91 -15.85 -27.35
CA MET A 40 -20.67 -15.98 -26.61
C MET A 40 -20.93 -16.06 -25.10
N PRO A 41 -20.08 -16.76 -24.33
CA PRO A 41 -20.06 -16.65 -22.89
C PRO A 41 -19.55 -15.26 -22.47
N ILE A 42 -19.76 -14.89 -21.21
CA ILE A 42 -19.30 -13.60 -20.66
C ILE A 42 -18.72 -13.77 -19.26
N ASP A 43 -18.06 -12.73 -18.75
CA ASP A 43 -17.60 -12.62 -17.36
C ASP A 43 -16.63 -13.72 -16.94
N ILE A 44 -15.57 -13.94 -17.73
CA ILE A 44 -14.45 -14.78 -17.28
C ILE A 44 -13.89 -14.17 -15.99
N SER A 45 -13.97 -14.94 -14.91
CA SER A 45 -13.44 -14.61 -13.59
C SER A 45 -12.49 -15.71 -13.11
N VAL A 46 -11.63 -15.38 -12.16
CA VAL A 46 -10.66 -16.33 -11.59
C VAL A 46 -10.75 -16.33 -10.07
N THR A 47 -10.87 -17.53 -9.50
CA THR A 47 -10.54 -17.81 -8.11
C THR A 47 -9.09 -18.26 -8.08
N ALA A 48 -8.20 -17.33 -7.74
CA ALA A 48 -6.76 -17.58 -7.71
C ALA A 48 -6.37 -18.45 -6.50
N GLY A 49 -5.30 -19.22 -6.66
CA GLY A 49 -4.67 -19.99 -5.58
C GLY A 49 -3.17 -20.12 -5.79
N ASP A 50 -2.48 -20.82 -4.89
CA ASP A 50 -1.01 -20.85 -4.92
C ASP A 50 -0.51 -21.75 -6.06
N THR A 51 -1.03 -22.97 -6.14
CA THR A 51 -0.66 -23.96 -7.18
C THR A 51 -1.82 -24.38 -8.07
N ILE A 52 -3.05 -23.99 -7.70
CA ILE A 52 -4.28 -24.31 -8.41
C ILE A 52 -5.18 -23.08 -8.45
N ALA A 53 -5.74 -22.77 -9.61
CA ALA A 53 -6.74 -21.72 -9.79
C ALA A 53 -7.95 -22.27 -10.53
N THR A 54 -9.12 -21.68 -10.27
CA THR A 54 -10.35 -22.01 -10.99
C THR A 54 -10.78 -20.80 -11.81
N LEU A 55 -10.88 -20.97 -13.12
CA LEU A 55 -11.52 -20.02 -14.01
C LEU A 55 -12.98 -20.38 -14.14
N SER A 56 -13.86 -19.39 -14.15
CA SER A 56 -15.29 -19.57 -14.35
C SER A 56 -15.88 -18.47 -15.21
N TRP A 57 -16.95 -18.76 -15.93
CA TRP A 57 -17.66 -17.80 -16.77
C TRP A 57 -19.16 -18.01 -16.69
N ARG A 58 -19.93 -17.01 -17.13
CA ARG A 58 -21.37 -17.17 -17.31
C ARG A 58 -21.65 -17.91 -18.63
N PRO A 59 -22.51 -18.94 -18.62
CA PRO A 59 -22.84 -19.66 -19.84
C PRO A 59 -23.48 -18.74 -20.88
N ALA A 60 -23.27 -19.05 -22.15
CA ALA A 60 -23.93 -18.36 -23.26
C ALA A 60 -25.45 -18.45 -23.17
N LEU A 61 -26.16 -17.43 -23.66
CA LEU A 61 -27.63 -17.42 -23.70
C LEU A 61 -28.17 -18.58 -24.56
N PHE A 62 -29.38 -19.04 -24.24
CA PHE A 62 -30.09 -20.15 -24.93
C PHE A 62 -29.37 -21.52 -24.93
N THR A 63 -28.51 -21.74 -23.93
CA THR A 63 -27.79 -23.02 -23.73
C THR A 63 -28.33 -23.87 -22.57
N SER A 64 -29.30 -23.36 -21.80
CA SER A 64 -29.90 -24.11 -20.68
C SER A 64 -30.55 -25.41 -21.18
N GLY A 65 -30.22 -26.53 -20.53
CA GLY A 65 -30.69 -27.87 -20.91
C GLY A 65 -30.04 -28.45 -22.17
N LYS A 66 -29.02 -27.78 -22.74
CA LYS A 66 -28.24 -28.28 -23.89
C LYS A 66 -26.82 -28.64 -23.46
N GLU A 67 -26.25 -29.68 -24.05
CA GLU A 67 -24.84 -30.05 -23.87
C GLU A 67 -23.93 -29.25 -24.81
N VAL A 68 -23.86 -27.94 -24.62
CA VAL A 68 -22.92 -27.09 -25.37
C VAL A 68 -21.50 -27.22 -24.81
N GLU A 69 -20.52 -27.05 -25.69
CA GLU A 69 -19.10 -27.07 -25.33
C GLU A 69 -18.49 -25.68 -25.54
N TYR A 70 -17.44 -25.36 -24.78
CA TYR A 70 -16.71 -24.10 -24.84
C TYR A 70 -15.24 -24.37 -25.09
N THR A 71 -14.57 -23.49 -25.85
CA THR A 71 -13.11 -23.43 -25.93
C THR A 71 -12.60 -22.29 -25.07
N LEU A 72 -11.80 -22.61 -24.05
CA LEU A 72 -11.07 -21.64 -23.23
C LEU A 72 -9.60 -21.64 -23.63
N GLU A 73 -9.05 -20.45 -23.84
CA GLU A 73 -7.62 -20.26 -24.07
C GLU A 73 -7.04 -19.20 -23.13
N LEU A 74 -5.82 -19.43 -22.66
CA LEU A 74 -5.04 -18.50 -21.83
C LEU A 74 -3.71 -18.18 -22.49
N SER A 75 -3.35 -16.90 -22.50
CA SER A 75 -2.10 -16.40 -23.07
C SER A 75 -1.58 -15.21 -22.28
N ARG A 76 -0.26 -15.06 -22.17
CA ARG A 76 0.37 -13.82 -21.67
C ARG A 76 0.28 -12.66 -22.66
N ASP A 77 -0.01 -12.92 -23.93
CA ASP A 77 -0.30 -11.91 -24.95
C ASP A 77 -1.80 -11.60 -25.00
N SER A 78 -2.19 -10.35 -24.75
CA SER A 78 -3.59 -9.91 -24.82
C SER A 78 -4.19 -10.01 -26.22
N LEU A 79 -3.36 -10.02 -27.26
CA LEU A 79 -3.80 -10.12 -28.65
C LEU A 79 -3.89 -11.57 -29.14
N PHE A 80 -3.37 -12.54 -28.37
CA PHE A 80 -3.32 -13.95 -28.74
C PHE A 80 -2.67 -14.17 -30.13
N SER A 81 -1.58 -13.43 -30.41
CA SER A 81 -0.87 -13.48 -31.68
C SER A 81 0.00 -14.74 -31.80
N ALA A 82 0.43 -15.29 -30.66
CA ALA A 82 1.12 -16.56 -30.54
C ALA A 82 0.18 -17.65 -30.03
N ALA A 83 0.61 -18.91 -30.11
CA ALA A 83 -0.14 -20.03 -29.56
C ALA A 83 -0.43 -19.81 -28.06
N PRO A 84 -1.65 -20.07 -27.59
CA PRO A 84 -1.99 -19.94 -26.18
C PRO A 84 -1.20 -20.97 -25.36
N GLU A 85 -0.84 -20.58 -24.14
CA GLU A 85 -0.10 -21.45 -23.21
C GLU A 85 -1.00 -22.54 -22.61
N PHE A 86 -2.30 -22.29 -22.59
CA PHE A 86 -3.31 -23.27 -22.21
C PHE A 86 -4.52 -23.16 -23.12
N ALA A 87 -5.01 -24.29 -23.61
CA ALA A 87 -6.23 -24.39 -24.38
C ALA A 87 -7.00 -25.65 -23.97
N ILE A 88 -8.32 -25.53 -23.81
CA ILE A 88 -9.17 -26.67 -23.45
C ILE A 88 -10.57 -26.52 -24.03
N ASN A 89 -11.15 -27.64 -24.45
CA ASN A 89 -12.58 -27.74 -24.73
C ASN A 89 -13.29 -28.38 -23.53
N THR A 90 -14.42 -27.82 -23.12
CA THR A 90 -15.15 -28.28 -21.93
C THR A 90 -16.64 -27.97 -22.01
N LYS A 91 -17.47 -28.85 -21.45
CA LYS A 91 -18.91 -28.61 -21.24
C LYS A 91 -19.21 -27.86 -19.94
N ASN A 92 -18.23 -27.78 -19.04
CA ASN A 92 -18.37 -27.09 -17.77
C ASN A 92 -18.16 -25.58 -17.95
N THR A 93 -18.85 -24.76 -17.16
CA THR A 93 -18.63 -23.31 -17.07
C THR A 93 -17.49 -22.93 -16.13
N GLN A 94 -16.69 -23.91 -15.73
CA GLN A 94 -15.50 -23.74 -14.91
C GLN A 94 -14.40 -24.71 -15.34
N VAL A 95 -13.16 -24.25 -15.23
CA VAL A 95 -11.94 -25.02 -15.51
C VAL A 95 -10.93 -24.76 -14.41
N THR A 96 -10.29 -25.81 -13.94
CA THR A 96 -9.17 -25.72 -13.02
C THR A 96 -7.86 -25.82 -13.77
N VAL A 97 -6.92 -24.92 -13.46
CA VAL A 97 -5.56 -24.89 -13.98
C VAL A 97 -4.56 -24.99 -12.84
N ASN A 98 -3.38 -25.56 -13.10
CA ASN A 98 -2.32 -25.71 -12.09
C ASN A 98 -0.95 -25.19 -12.55
N ASP A 99 0.00 -25.20 -11.63
CA ASP A 99 1.38 -24.72 -11.79
C ASP A 99 2.24 -25.52 -12.78
N ARG A 100 1.73 -26.64 -13.31
CA ARG A 100 2.36 -27.35 -14.44
C ARG A 100 1.87 -26.85 -15.80
N GLN A 101 0.70 -26.20 -15.83
CA GLN A 101 0.06 -25.70 -17.04
C GLN A 101 0.34 -24.21 -17.23
N LEU A 102 0.36 -23.44 -16.14
CA LEU A 102 0.62 -22.01 -16.16
C LEU A 102 1.78 -21.67 -15.22
N ALA A 103 2.58 -20.69 -15.61
CA ALA A 103 3.62 -20.16 -14.75
C ALA A 103 2.99 -19.35 -13.60
N VAL A 104 3.49 -19.56 -12.38
CA VAL A 104 3.08 -18.81 -11.19
C VAL A 104 3.50 -17.34 -11.28
N ARG A 105 2.72 -16.44 -10.67
CA ARG A 105 2.95 -14.99 -10.63
C ARG A 105 3.05 -14.32 -12.00
N GLN A 106 2.46 -14.92 -13.02
CA GLN A 106 2.40 -14.35 -14.36
C GLN A 106 1.00 -13.82 -14.65
N LYS A 107 0.95 -12.69 -15.36
CA LYS A 107 -0.28 -12.09 -15.85
C LYS A 107 -0.70 -12.79 -17.15
N TYR A 108 -1.92 -13.31 -17.17
CA TYR A 108 -2.54 -13.96 -18.32
C TYR A 108 -3.80 -13.18 -18.76
N TYR A 109 -4.17 -13.35 -20.01
CA TYR A 109 -5.44 -12.97 -20.60
C TYR A 109 -6.16 -14.24 -21.01
N GLY A 110 -7.48 -14.28 -20.83
CA GLY A 110 -8.31 -15.39 -21.25
C GLY A 110 -9.22 -15.01 -22.40
N ARG A 111 -9.46 -15.95 -23.30
CA ARG A 111 -10.56 -15.86 -24.27
C ARG A 111 -11.40 -17.12 -24.26
N ILE A 112 -12.71 -16.96 -24.39
CA ILE A 112 -13.69 -18.06 -24.38
C ILE A 112 -14.65 -17.91 -25.56
N LYS A 113 -15.01 -19.02 -26.21
CA LYS A 113 -16.11 -19.09 -27.18
C LYS A 113 -16.96 -20.33 -26.96
N THR A 114 -18.23 -20.25 -27.34
CA THR A 114 -19.13 -21.42 -27.43
C THR A 114 -18.90 -22.11 -28.76
N LEU A 115 -18.65 -23.42 -28.75
CA LEU A 115 -18.51 -24.21 -29.96
C LEU A 115 -19.85 -24.42 -30.67
N ALA A 116 -19.79 -24.79 -31.95
CA ALA A 116 -20.97 -25.09 -32.76
C ALA A 116 -21.83 -26.18 -32.09
N TYR A 117 -23.16 -26.03 -32.20
CA TYR A 117 -24.13 -26.98 -31.64
C TYR A 117 -25.36 -27.05 -32.52
N GLY A 118 -25.75 -28.26 -32.94
CA GLY A 118 -26.79 -28.44 -33.96
C GLY A 118 -26.37 -27.82 -35.29
N ASN A 119 -27.25 -27.01 -35.89
CA ASN A 119 -26.98 -26.26 -37.11
C ASN A 119 -26.40 -24.85 -36.86
N SER A 120 -26.13 -24.49 -35.60
CA SER A 120 -25.57 -23.18 -35.25
C SER A 120 -24.04 -23.17 -35.33
N GLU A 121 -23.47 -22.15 -35.97
CA GLU A 121 -22.04 -21.89 -35.97
C GLU A 121 -21.51 -21.52 -34.57
N GLU A 122 -20.19 -21.63 -34.36
CA GLU A 122 -19.50 -21.21 -33.14
C GLU A 122 -19.64 -19.70 -32.87
N SER A 123 -19.60 -19.30 -31.60
CA SER A 123 -19.66 -17.89 -31.21
C SER A 123 -18.37 -17.15 -31.56
N HIS A 124 -18.45 -15.81 -31.55
CA HIS A 124 -17.23 -15.00 -31.43
C HIS A 124 -16.56 -15.20 -30.07
N TRP A 125 -15.30 -14.77 -29.98
CA TRP A 125 -14.53 -14.80 -28.74
C TRP A 125 -14.97 -13.67 -27.80
N TYR A 126 -15.16 -14.01 -26.52
CA TYR A 126 -15.15 -13.07 -25.42
C TYR A 126 -13.74 -13.03 -24.81
N HIS A 127 -13.23 -11.84 -24.50
CA HIS A 127 -11.90 -11.63 -23.94
C HIS A 127 -11.99 -11.09 -22.52
N SER A 128 -11.15 -11.61 -21.62
CA SER A 128 -11.03 -11.12 -20.25
C SER A 128 -10.11 -9.90 -20.17
N SER A 129 -10.25 -9.13 -19.09
CA SER A 129 -9.14 -8.31 -18.60
C SER A 129 -7.99 -9.22 -18.11
N GLY A 130 -6.80 -8.64 -17.98
CA GLY A 130 -5.65 -9.41 -17.48
C GLY A 130 -5.83 -9.89 -16.04
N MET A 131 -5.42 -11.12 -15.77
CA MET A 131 -5.57 -11.83 -14.50
C MET A 131 -4.28 -12.54 -14.09
N THR A 132 -4.08 -12.83 -12.80
CA THR A 132 -2.94 -13.62 -12.31
C THR A 132 -3.48 -14.85 -11.58
N PRO A 133 -3.71 -15.97 -12.29
CA PRO A 133 -4.42 -17.11 -11.72
C PRO A 133 -3.66 -17.78 -10.57
N LEU A 134 -2.35 -17.96 -10.72
CA LEU A 134 -1.52 -18.68 -9.76
C LEU A 134 -0.58 -17.75 -9.01
N ARG A 135 -0.64 -17.75 -7.69
CA ARG A 135 0.20 -16.91 -6.80
C ARG A 135 1.58 -17.52 -6.52
N GLY A 136 1.70 -18.84 -6.64
CA GLY A 136 2.88 -19.60 -6.21
C GLY A 136 2.96 -19.74 -4.69
N GLU A 137 3.61 -20.81 -4.24
CA GLU A 137 3.87 -21.04 -2.81
C GLU A 137 4.80 -19.96 -2.23
N GLN A 138 4.71 -19.77 -0.90
CA GLN A 138 5.55 -18.85 -0.14
C GLN A 138 6.26 -19.56 1.00
N TYR A 139 7.52 -19.94 0.79
CA TYR A 139 8.36 -20.54 1.84
C TYR A 139 9.13 -19.51 2.64
N PHE A 140 9.45 -18.33 2.09
CA PHE A 140 10.18 -17.31 2.83
C PHE A 140 9.35 -16.79 4.01
N ARG A 141 10.06 -16.42 5.07
CA ARG A 141 9.51 -15.70 6.23
C ARG A 141 9.84 -14.20 6.10
N PRO A 142 9.03 -13.33 6.72
CA PRO A 142 9.36 -11.91 6.81
C PRO A 142 10.68 -11.66 7.51
N PHE A 143 11.39 -10.59 7.15
CA PHE A 143 12.61 -10.17 7.83
C PHE A 143 12.37 -9.76 9.29
N PHE A 144 13.37 -9.99 10.12
CA PHE A 144 13.55 -9.32 11.41
C PHE A 144 14.50 -8.13 11.25
N ASP A 145 14.51 -7.24 12.22
CA ASP A 145 15.44 -6.12 12.25
C ASP A 145 16.89 -6.62 12.22
N GLY A 146 17.72 -6.00 11.38
CA GLY A 146 19.12 -6.36 11.16
C GLY A 146 19.41 -7.51 10.22
N GLU A 147 18.37 -8.18 9.73
CA GLU A 147 18.56 -9.22 8.71
C GLU A 147 18.85 -8.63 7.33
N LEU A 148 18.69 -7.32 7.14
CA LEU A 148 19.03 -6.62 5.90
C LEU A 148 19.96 -5.45 6.24
N THR A 149 21.08 -5.36 5.52
CA THR A 149 22.03 -4.24 5.63
C THR A 149 22.26 -3.63 4.23
N GLU A 150 23.27 -2.77 4.10
CA GLU A 150 23.71 -2.23 2.82
C GLU A 150 24.31 -3.28 1.87
N ASP A 151 24.82 -4.40 2.40
CA ASP A 151 25.64 -5.35 1.64
C ASP A 151 25.32 -6.83 1.91
N LYS A 152 24.35 -7.13 2.79
CA LYS A 152 23.92 -8.50 3.05
C LYS A 152 22.44 -8.59 3.39
N VAL A 153 21.90 -9.79 3.19
CA VAL A 153 20.56 -10.20 3.60
C VAL A 153 20.62 -11.54 4.33
N THR A 154 19.78 -11.73 5.34
CA THR A 154 19.52 -13.01 6.01
C THR A 154 18.10 -13.43 5.67
N LEU A 155 17.99 -14.51 4.89
CA LEU A 155 16.71 -15.06 4.47
C LEU A 155 16.38 -16.25 5.35
N ARG A 156 15.12 -16.29 5.81
CA ARG A 156 14.55 -17.41 6.56
C ARG A 156 13.41 -18.04 5.77
N TRP A 157 13.22 -19.34 5.90
CA TRP A 157 12.15 -20.07 5.22
C TRP A 157 11.60 -21.21 6.06
N LEU A 158 10.45 -21.75 5.64
CA LEU A 158 9.89 -22.98 6.19
C LEU A 158 10.89 -24.14 5.98
N VAL A 159 11.42 -24.70 7.07
CA VAL A 159 12.36 -25.83 7.05
C VAL A 159 11.79 -26.95 6.16
N ASN A 160 12.50 -27.25 5.08
CA ASN A 160 12.11 -28.26 4.12
C ASN A 160 13.39 -28.88 3.52
N PRO A 161 13.62 -30.19 3.66
CA PRO A 161 14.86 -30.82 3.18
C PRO A 161 15.00 -30.83 1.66
N GLY A 162 13.90 -30.62 0.93
CA GLY A 162 13.88 -30.58 -0.53
C GLY A 162 14.39 -29.27 -1.14
N VAL A 163 14.59 -28.21 -0.36
CA VAL A 163 15.11 -26.96 -0.91
C VAL A 163 16.55 -27.15 -1.41
N THR A 164 16.83 -26.58 -2.59
CA THR A 164 18.11 -26.79 -3.28
C THR A 164 18.91 -25.50 -3.39
N LYS A 165 18.27 -24.40 -3.76
CA LYS A 165 18.93 -23.11 -3.98
C LYS A 165 18.03 -21.92 -3.69
N ILE A 166 18.68 -20.78 -3.45
CA ILE A 166 18.11 -19.45 -3.52
C ILE A 166 18.74 -18.72 -4.70
N THR A 167 17.93 -17.96 -5.45
CA THR A 167 18.42 -17.02 -6.46
C THR A 167 18.04 -15.62 -6.03
N LEU A 168 19.00 -14.69 -6.01
CA LEU A 168 18.75 -13.25 -5.84
C LEU A 168 18.93 -12.56 -7.19
N THR A 169 17.84 -12.04 -7.75
CA THR A 169 17.87 -11.33 -9.03
C THR A 169 17.87 -9.82 -8.77
N PRO A 170 18.97 -9.10 -9.01
CA PRO A 170 18.95 -7.63 -8.91
C PRO A 170 18.13 -7.03 -10.05
N ALA A 171 17.58 -5.83 -9.84
CA ALA A 171 16.88 -5.08 -10.91
C ALA A 171 17.76 -4.84 -12.14
N THR A 172 19.08 -4.72 -11.94
CA THR A 172 20.09 -4.61 -12.98
C THR A 172 21.30 -5.48 -12.63
N GLY A 173 21.75 -6.32 -13.56
CA GLY A 173 22.90 -7.21 -13.37
C GLY A 173 22.53 -8.69 -13.48
N SER A 174 23.48 -9.56 -13.16
CA SER A 174 23.27 -11.01 -13.22
C SER A 174 22.67 -11.54 -11.91
N PRO A 175 21.78 -12.55 -11.96
CA PRO A 175 21.30 -13.23 -10.75
C PRO A 175 22.44 -13.87 -9.96
N ILE A 176 22.34 -13.79 -8.64
CA ILE A 176 23.24 -14.45 -7.69
C ILE A 176 22.59 -15.78 -7.30
N GLU A 177 23.21 -16.90 -7.67
CA GLU A 177 22.76 -18.24 -7.25
C GLU A 177 23.49 -18.69 -5.99
N VAL A 178 22.72 -19.09 -4.98
CA VAL A 178 23.20 -19.54 -3.67
C VAL A 178 22.70 -20.96 -3.44
N ASN A 179 23.61 -21.92 -3.53
CA ASN A 179 23.31 -23.32 -3.18
C ASN A 179 23.11 -23.44 -1.66
N LEU A 180 22.14 -24.26 -1.26
CA LEU A 180 21.85 -24.53 0.14
C LEU A 180 22.46 -25.86 0.56
N ASP A 181 23.30 -25.83 1.60
CA ASP A 181 23.91 -27.02 2.17
C ASP A 181 23.00 -27.71 3.20
N ALA A 182 23.46 -28.81 3.80
CA ALA A 182 22.66 -29.55 4.78
C ALA A 182 22.33 -28.74 6.04
N THR A 183 23.24 -27.86 6.47
CA THR A 183 23.07 -26.99 7.64
C THR A 183 22.02 -25.92 7.36
N ASP A 184 22.12 -25.27 6.20
CA ASP A 184 21.15 -24.27 5.76
C ASP A 184 19.73 -24.87 5.71
N LYS A 185 19.60 -26.07 5.12
CA LYS A 185 18.31 -26.78 4.99
C LYS A 185 17.70 -27.13 6.34
N ALA A 186 18.52 -27.60 7.28
CA ALA A 186 18.07 -27.99 8.61
C ALA A 186 17.63 -26.77 9.45
N ALA A 187 18.36 -25.65 9.34
CA ALA A 187 18.08 -24.44 10.10
C ALA A 187 16.99 -23.56 9.46
N GLY A 188 16.79 -23.66 8.14
CA GLY A 188 15.84 -22.82 7.42
C GLY A 188 16.28 -21.35 7.33
N ILE A 189 17.59 -21.09 7.31
CA ILE A 189 18.16 -19.74 7.31
C ILE A 189 19.48 -19.68 6.53
N LYS A 190 19.72 -18.57 5.81
CA LYS A 190 20.99 -18.27 5.13
C LYS A 190 21.27 -16.77 5.12
N THR A 191 22.49 -16.38 5.49
CA THR A 191 23.01 -15.03 5.24
C THR A 191 23.79 -15.00 3.92
N ILE A 192 23.43 -14.07 3.04
CA ILE A 192 24.06 -13.84 1.73
C ILE A 192 24.65 -12.43 1.76
N ALA A 193 25.96 -12.33 1.63
CA ALA A 193 26.72 -11.06 1.67
C ALA A 193 27.28 -10.67 0.28
N GLY A 194 27.88 -9.49 0.18
CA GLY A 194 28.42 -8.95 -1.06
C GLY A 194 27.37 -8.37 -2.01
N LEU A 195 26.21 -8.01 -1.47
CA LEU A 195 25.16 -7.30 -2.20
C LEU A 195 25.57 -5.85 -2.43
N LEU A 196 25.02 -5.24 -3.48
CA LEU A 196 25.24 -3.83 -3.77
C LEU A 196 24.31 -2.98 -2.90
N PRO A 197 24.79 -1.86 -2.33
CA PRO A 197 23.93 -0.92 -1.60
C PRO A 197 22.83 -0.33 -2.48
N LYS A 198 21.70 0.05 -1.86
CA LYS A 198 20.54 0.68 -2.51
C LYS A 198 20.04 -0.09 -3.74
N THR A 199 20.13 -1.41 -3.71
CA THR A 199 19.80 -2.28 -4.85
C THR A 199 18.63 -3.17 -4.49
N SER A 200 17.60 -3.16 -5.35
CA SER A 200 16.46 -4.06 -5.21
C SER A 200 16.81 -5.45 -5.75
N TYR A 201 16.49 -6.47 -4.95
CA TYR A 201 16.65 -7.87 -5.26
C TYR A 201 15.32 -8.59 -5.13
N ASP A 202 15.07 -9.47 -6.09
CA ASP A 202 14.02 -10.47 -6.05
C ASP A 202 14.63 -11.82 -5.65
N ALA A 203 14.36 -12.26 -4.43
CA ALA A 203 14.74 -13.58 -3.95
C ALA A 203 13.71 -14.63 -4.36
N ALA A 204 14.17 -15.78 -4.84
CA ALA A 204 13.35 -16.96 -5.08
C ALA A 204 14.01 -18.20 -4.47
N ILE A 205 13.25 -19.02 -3.75
CA ILE A 205 13.73 -20.31 -3.20
C ILE A 205 13.12 -21.48 -3.97
N PHE A 206 13.92 -22.51 -4.24
CA PHE A 206 13.55 -23.60 -5.14
C PHE A 206 13.63 -24.98 -4.49
N VAL A 207 12.73 -25.87 -4.91
CA VAL A 207 12.81 -27.33 -4.72
C VAL A 207 12.97 -27.95 -6.11
N GLY A 208 14.19 -28.34 -6.46
CA GLY A 208 14.52 -28.70 -7.84
C GLY A 208 14.29 -27.51 -8.79
N PRO A 209 13.54 -27.66 -9.90
CA PRO A 209 13.21 -26.55 -10.79
C PRO A 209 12.01 -25.71 -10.33
N ALA A 210 11.24 -26.16 -9.32
CA ALA A 210 10.01 -25.49 -8.91
C ALA A 210 10.31 -24.37 -7.89
N GLN A 211 9.85 -23.15 -8.19
CA GLN A 211 9.88 -22.03 -7.24
C GLN A 211 8.85 -22.26 -6.13
N LYS A 212 9.28 -22.17 -4.86
CA LYS A 212 8.46 -22.43 -3.67
C LYS A 212 8.34 -21.23 -2.73
N GLY A 213 9.06 -20.15 -2.99
CA GLY A 213 8.93 -18.90 -2.26
C GLY A 213 9.56 -17.76 -3.02
N TYR A 214 9.08 -16.55 -2.74
CA TYR A 214 9.57 -15.33 -3.37
C TYR A 214 9.50 -14.14 -2.41
N LEU A 215 10.52 -13.31 -2.37
CA LEU A 215 10.58 -12.12 -1.53
C LEU A 215 11.39 -11.04 -2.22
N SER A 216 10.86 -9.83 -2.30
CA SER A 216 11.61 -8.67 -2.79
C SER A 216 12.12 -7.85 -1.62
N PHE A 217 13.35 -7.33 -1.73
CA PHE A 217 13.93 -6.43 -0.75
C PHE A 217 14.88 -5.44 -1.42
N THR A 218 15.15 -4.31 -0.76
CA THR A 218 16.14 -3.33 -1.22
C THR A 218 17.18 -3.15 -0.12
N THR A 219 18.44 -3.43 -0.44
CA THR A 219 19.55 -3.18 0.50
C THR A 219 19.61 -1.71 0.90
N PHE A 220 20.12 -1.44 2.09
CA PHE A 220 20.26 -0.07 2.56
C PHE A 220 21.30 0.71 1.76
N ALA A 221 21.27 2.04 1.88
CA ALA A 221 22.33 2.87 1.34
C ALA A 221 23.67 2.53 2.01
N GLY A 222 24.76 2.59 1.26
CA GLY A 222 26.10 2.35 1.80
C GLY A 222 26.46 3.43 2.81
N THR A 223 27.33 3.08 3.77
CA THR A 223 27.82 4.03 4.77
C THR A 223 28.42 5.26 4.07
N PRO A 224 27.94 6.49 4.36
CA PRO A 224 28.47 7.70 3.76
C PRO A 224 29.99 7.85 3.99
N THR A 225 30.70 8.29 2.96
CA THR A 225 32.14 8.59 3.02
C THR A 225 32.42 9.91 2.31
N GLY A 226 33.47 10.63 2.72
CA GLY A 226 33.92 11.85 2.04
C GLY A 226 34.28 12.98 3.00
N PRO A 227 34.70 14.14 2.48
CA PRO A 227 35.22 15.25 3.28
C PRO A 227 34.18 15.91 4.20
N ASN A 228 32.89 15.79 3.88
CA ASN A 228 31.79 16.34 4.68
C ASN A 228 31.14 15.28 5.60
N VAL A 229 31.79 14.12 5.80
CA VAL A 229 31.29 13.05 6.65
C VAL A 229 32.06 13.04 7.97
N ILE A 230 31.32 13.09 9.07
CA ILE A 230 31.84 13.00 10.43
C ILE A 230 31.40 11.65 11.00
N GLN A 231 32.37 10.77 11.28
CA GLN A 231 32.13 9.50 11.96
C GLN A 231 32.02 9.76 13.47
N VAL A 232 30.82 9.65 14.01
CA VAL A 232 30.56 9.90 15.43
C VAL A 232 30.88 8.62 16.22
N GLN A 233 31.77 8.73 17.19
CA GLN A 233 32.13 7.64 18.08
C GLN A 233 31.06 7.48 19.18
N PRO A 234 30.85 6.26 19.70
CA PRO A 234 29.85 6.02 20.76
C PRO A 234 30.02 6.89 22.02
N THR A 235 31.23 7.40 22.26
CA THR A 235 31.58 8.26 23.41
C THR A 235 31.48 9.76 23.11
N ASP A 236 31.20 10.15 21.87
CA ASP A 236 31.11 11.56 21.49
C ASP A 236 29.82 12.21 22.01
N ASP A 237 29.92 13.47 22.43
CA ASP A 237 28.74 14.29 22.72
C ASP A 237 28.17 14.84 21.41
N LEU A 238 27.26 14.07 20.80
CA LEU A 238 26.57 14.48 19.57
C LEU A 238 25.85 15.83 19.73
N ALA A 239 25.29 16.15 20.90
CA ALA A 239 24.65 17.45 21.10
C ALA A 239 25.66 18.59 21.15
N ALA A 240 26.86 18.37 21.69
CA ALA A 240 27.97 19.31 21.57
C ALA A 240 28.38 19.54 20.12
N MET A 241 28.52 18.47 19.34
CA MET A 241 28.88 18.55 17.92
C MET A 241 27.84 19.34 17.12
N LEU A 242 26.54 19.11 17.38
CA LEU A 242 25.44 19.80 16.71
C LEU A 242 25.29 21.28 17.09
N LYS A 243 25.86 21.72 18.21
CA LYS A 243 25.92 23.16 18.59
C LYS A 243 27.00 23.92 17.82
N THR A 244 27.94 23.23 17.20
CA THR A 244 29.05 23.85 16.46
C THR A 244 28.67 24.00 14.98
N PRO A 245 28.92 25.17 14.36
CA PRO A 245 28.70 25.34 12.92
C PRO A 245 29.48 24.30 12.10
N VAL A 246 28.81 23.69 11.12
CA VAL A 246 29.39 22.75 10.17
C VAL A 246 29.11 23.19 8.73
N ALA A 247 29.89 22.69 7.78
CA ALA A 247 29.64 22.95 6.36
C ALA A 247 28.22 22.45 5.97
N PRO A 248 27.43 23.21 5.21
CA PRO A 248 26.11 22.76 4.76
C PRO A 248 26.19 21.40 4.06
N GLY A 249 25.32 20.47 4.45
CA GLY A 249 25.31 19.11 3.91
C GLY A 249 26.25 18.14 4.63
N THR A 250 26.83 18.53 5.77
CA THR A 250 27.59 17.62 6.64
C THR A 250 26.74 16.41 7.05
N ILE A 251 27.33 15.23 7.06
CA ILE A 251 26.68 13.97 7.47
C ILE A 251 27.36 13.44 8.73
N PHE A 252 26.63 13.39 9.83
CA PHE A 252 27.03 12.71 11.06
C PHE A 252 26.62 11.24 10.96
N VAL A 253 27.60 10.34 10.85
CA VAL A 253 27.37 8.90 10.75
C VAL A 253 27.42 8.28 12.15
N LEU A 254 26.32 7.65 12.56
CA LEU A 254 26.19 6.97 13.84
C LEU A 254 26.26 5.45 13.62
N GLN A 255 27.14 4.77 14.35
CA GLN A 255 27.29 3.31 14.26
C GLN A 255 26.05 2.60 14.83
N GLN A 256 25.63 1.50 14.21
CA GLN A 256 24.51 0.68 14.69
C GLN A 256 24.69 0.27 16.17
N GLY A 257 23.61 0.19 16.93
CA GLY A 257 23.61 -0.18 18.35
C GLY A 257 24.15 0.88 19.33
N THR A 258 24.60 2.04 18.85
CA THR A 258 25.06 3.14 19.73
C THR A 258 23.90 3.99 20.25
N LYS A 259 24.14 4.73 21.34
CA LYS A 259 23.15 5.63 21.95
C LYS A 259 23.75 7.01 22.18
N TYR A 260 23.03 8.05 21.77
CA TYR A 260 23.41 9.45 21.98
C TYR A 260 22.30 10.18 22.72
N ASN A 261 22.64 10.86 23.81
CA ASN A 261 21.67 11.50 24.67
C ASN A 261 22.08 12.92 25.06
N SER A 262 21.10 13.78 25.21
CA SER A 262 21.27 15.09 25.85
C SER A 262 20.15 15.34 26.86
N ASN A 263 20.53 15.57 28.12
CA ASN A 263 19.62 15.92 29.22
C ASN A 263 19.27 17.43 29.27
N SER A 264 19.86 18.24 28.38
CA SER A 264 19.65 19.68 28.30
C SER A 264 19.08 20.08 26.95
N THR A 265 18.26 21.12 26.94
CA THR A 265 17.90 21.82 25.70
C THR A 265 19.15 22.41 25.05
N PHE A 266 19.28 22.30 23.74
CA PHE A 266 20.36 22.95 22.99
C PHE A 266 19.87 23.66 21.73
N LEU A 267 20.57 24.73 21.39
CA LEU A 267 20.31 25.57 20.21
C LEU A 267 21.24 25.13 19.08
N LEU A 268 20.69 24.90 17.89
CA LEU A 268 21.49 24.69 16.68
C LEU A 268 22.12 26.02 16.22
N PRO A 269 23.30 25.98 15.59
CA PRO A 269 23.94 27.18 15.03
C PRO A 269 23.14 27.77 13.87
N ASP A 270 23.28 29.07 13.66
CA ASP A 270 22.71 29.77 12.50
C ASP A 270 23.03 29.03 11.19
N ASN A 271 22.04 28.98 10.28
CA ASN A 271 22.15 28.30 8.98
C ASN A 271 22.43 26.78 9.06
N ALA A 272 22.14 26.12 10.19
CA ALA A 272 22.33 24.67 10.36
C ALA A 272 21.77 23.86 9.18
N SER A 273 22.60 23.01 8.57
CA SER A 273 22.20 22.13 7.47
C SER A 273 23.05 20.86 7.50
N PHE A 274 22.47 19.75 7.94
CA PHE A 274 23.16 18.48 8.15
C PHE A 274 22.21 17.28 8.06
N THR A 275 22.79 16.10 7.90
CA THR A 275 22.11 14.81 8.08
C THR A 275 22.72 14.07 9.26
N ILE A 276 21.89 13.52 10.14
CA ILE A 276 22.29 12.48 11.08
C ILE A 276 21.85 11.15 10.49
N TRP A 277 22.82 10.35 10.06
CA TRP A 277 22.61 9.10 9.35
C TRP A 277 23.00 7.94 10.26
N GLY A 278 22.08 7.02 10.50
CA GLY A 278 22.33 5.82 11.28
C GLY A 278 22.74 4.63 10.42
N GLN A 279 23.81 3.94 10.80
CA GLN A 279 24.23 2.72 10.13
C GLN A 279 23.16 1.62 10.26
N PRO A 280 22.76 0.97 9.15
CA PRO A 280 21.86 -0.18 9.17
C PRO A 280 22.43 -1.35 9.98
N GLY A 281 21.56 -2.07 10.66
CA GLY A 281 21.97 -3.17 11.55
C GLY A 281 20.82 -3.70 12.41
N PRO A 282 21.08 -4.72 13.26
CA PRO A 282 20.07 -5.29 14.18
C PRO A 282 19.51 -4.29 15.17
N GLN A 283 20.26 -3.26 15.51
CA GLN A 283 19.81 -2.18 16.37
C GLN A 283 20.20 -0.86 15.71
N ARG A 284 19.20 -0.02 15.45
CA ARG A 284 19.45 1.33 14.95
C ARG A 284 20.18 2.15 16.01
N PRO A 285 20.99 3.14 15.62
CA PRO A 285 21.51 4.09 16.58
C PRO A 285 20.36 4.86 17.24
N VAL A 286 20.41 4.98 18.55
CA VAL A 286 19.37 5.64 19.35
C VAL A 286 19.76 7.09 19.60
N ILE A 287 18.82 8.01 19.38
CA ILE A 287 18.92 9.39 19.82
C ILE A 287 17.81 9.68 20.82
N SER A 288 18.21 10.21 21.97
CA SER A 288 17.29 10.70 22.99
C SER A 288 17.73 12.09 23.47
N PHE A 289 17.17 13.13 22.86
CA PHE A 289 17.43 14.52 23.24
C PHE A 289 16.28 15.09 24.07
N SER A 290 16.60 15.94 25.03
CA SER A 290 15.58 16.62 25.84
C SER A 290 14.80 17.65 25.03
N GLN A 291 15.50 18.46 24.23
CA GLN A 291 14.91 19.35 23.25
C GLN A 291 16.00 19.92 22.33
N VAL A 292 15.69 20.01 21.04
CA VAL A 292 16.44 20.76 20.03
C VAL A 292 15.68 22.06 19.74
N THR A 293 16.38 23.19 19.76
CA THR A 293 15.85 24.52 19.42
C THR A 293 16.49 25.01 18.13
N LEU A 294 15.67 25.58 17.24
CA LEU A 294 16.10 26.16 15.98
C LEU A 294 16.52 27.64 16.18
N PRO A 295 17.57 28.10 15.47
CA PRO A 295 18.05 29.47 15.55
C PRO A 295 17.12 30.45 14.82
N VAL A 296 17.30 31.75 15.12
CA VAL A 296 16.57 32.84 14.47
C VAL A 296 16.89 32.89 12.98
N ASN A 297 18.18 32.86 12.64
CA ASN A 297 18.64 32.63 11.28
C ASN A 297 18.62 31.12 11.03
N GLY A 298 17.41 30.63 10.76
CA GLY A 298 17.13 29.21 10.55
C GLY A 298 17.99 28.57 9.46
N GLY A 299 17.84 27.26 9.34
CA GLY A 299 18.76 26.41 8.60
C GLY A 299 18.30 25.99 7.21
N GLY A 300 19.17 25.21 6.56
CA GLY A 300 18.84 24.44 5.38
C GLY A 300 18.09 23.16 5.74
N LEU A 301 18.64 22.01 5.34
CA LEU A 301 18.06 20.70 5.60
C LEU A 301 18.58 20.14 6.93
N ILE A 302 17.67 19.79 7.84
CA ILE A 302 17.96 19.02 9.05
C ILE A 302 17.33 17.64 8.86
N LYS A 303 18.16 16.63 8.54
CA LYS A 303 17.69 15.28 8.22
C LYS A 303 18.10 14.26 9.29
N PHE A 304 17.18 13.38 9.63
CA PHE A 304 17.35 12.20 10.47
C PHE A 304 17.06 10.98 9.58
N GLU A 305 18.02 10.08 9.43
CA GLU A 305 17.90 8.92 8.54
C GLU A 305 18.31 7.63 9.23
N ASN A 306 17.43 6.62 9.22
CA ASN A 306 17.69 5.30 9.79
C ASN A 306 18.04 5.32 11.30
N LEU A 307 17.28 6.09 12.07
CA LEU A 307 17.49 6.25 13.52
C LEU A 307 16.32 5.68 14.33
N ASP A 308 16.61 5.39 15.59
CA ASP A 308 15.63 5.23 16.66
C ASP A 308 15.60 6.54 17.48
N VAL A 309 14.51 7.29 17.39
CA VAL A 309 14.29 8.57 18.06
C VAL A 309 13.29 8.37 19.17
N THR A 310 13.76 8.39 20.41
CA THR A 310 12.94 8.02 21.57
C THR A 310 12.80 9.14 22.59
N GLY A 311 11.61 9.25 23.17
CA GLY A 311 11.37 10.14 24.30
C GLY A 311 11.88 9.60 25.62
N TYR A 312 12.19 8.30 25.76
CA TYR A 312 12.76 7.77 27.00
C TYR A 312 14.10 8.43 27.31
N GLN A 313 14.25 8.96 28.53
CA GLN A 313 15.52 9.54 28.98
C GLN A 313 16.66 8.53 28.79
N ASN A 314 17.79 8.98 28.26
CA ASN A 314 18.96 8.15 27.93
C ASN A 314 18.68 6.96 26.99
N GLY A 315 17.52 6.92 26.32
CA GLY A 315 17.09 5.76 25.54
C GLY A 315 16.92 4.49 26.39
N ASP A 316 16.48 4.67 27.64
CA ASP A 316 16.24 3.60 28.61
C ASP A 316 14.74 3.54 28.96
N PRO A 317 14.02 2.47 28.56
CA PRO A 317 12.62 2.27 28.89
C PRO A 317 12.29 2.21 30.39
N ALA A 318 13.29 2.01 31.26
CA ALA A 318 13.11 2.07 32.71
C ALA A 318 13.04 3.50 33.25
N LEU A 319 13.43 4.51 32.46
CA LEU A 319 13.40 5.93 32.83
C LEU A 319 12.16 6.65 32.30
N THR A 320 11.95 7.88 32.75
CA THR A 320 10.77 8.67 32.36
C THR A 320 10.83 9.11 30.89
N LYS A 321 9.65 9.25 30.27
CA LYS A 321 9.49 9.82 28.94
C LYS A 321 9.62 11.35 28.97
N ARG A 322 10.30 11.91 27.98
CA ARG A 322 10.38 13.34 27.68
C ARG A 322 9.18 13.77 26.83
N SER A 323 8.89 15.06 26.89
CA SER A 323 7.71 15.61 26.22
C SER A 323 7.92 15.87 24.73
N TYR A 324 9.08 16.44 24.37
CA TYR A 324 9.31 16.99 23.03
C TYR A 324 10.67 16.61 22.47
N PHE A 325 10.78 16.56 21.15
CA PHE A 325 12.08 16.56 20.46
C PHE A 325 12.40 17.97 19.93
N PHE A 326 11.43 18.60 19.25
CA PHE A 326 11.41 20.02 18.92
C PHE A 326 10.22 20.70 19.62
N ASN A 327 10.48 21.80 20.33
CA ASN A 327 9.45 22.64 20.94
C ASN A 327 9.78 24.11 20.70
N GLN A 328 9.57 24.53 19.45
CA GLN A 328 10.01 25.82 18.94
C GLN A 328 9.07 26.93 19.38
N GLY A 329 9.61 27.93 20.08
CA GLY A 329 8.85 29.12 20.50
C GLY A 329 9.41 30.44 19.98
N THR A 330 10.65 30.45 19.47
CA THR A 330 11.31 31.64 18.92
C THR A 330 11.22 31.66 17.40
N THR A 331 11.27 32.86 16.82
CA THR A 331 11.30 33.06 15.37
C THR A 331 12.35 32.17 14.71
N THR A 332 12.03 31.59 13.55
CA THR A 332 12.97 30.87 12.70
C THR A 332 12.40 30.73 11.28
N THR A 333 13.27 30.58 10.29
CA THR A 333 12.92 30.10 8.96
C THR A 333 13.83 28.93 8.60
N THR A 334 13.33 27.71 8.72
CA THR A 334 14.08 26.48 8.43
C THR A 334 13.54 25.83 7.16
N ALA A 335 14.44 25.51 6.21
CA ALA A 335 14.04 25.01 4.89
C ALA A 335 13.38 23.62 4.96
N GLU A 336 13.97 22.67 5.68
CA GLU A 336 13.38 21.34 5.81
C GLU A 336 13.79 20.64 7.12
N ILE A 337 12.82 20.01 7.78
CA ILE A 337 13.05 18.96 8.78
C ILE A 337 12.58 17.64 8.17
N ASN A 338 13.45 16.63 8.14
CA ASN A 338 13.19 15.39 7.42
C ASN A 338 13.51 14.18 8.30
N PHE A 339 12.50 13.32 8.52
CA PHE A 339 12.66 11.99 9.09
C PHE A 339 12.46 10.96 7.98
N GLU A 340 13.54 10.31 7.57
CA GLU A 340 13.54 9.23 6.57
C GLU A 340 13.84 7.91 7.26
N ASN A 341 12.96 6.93 7.11
CA ASN A 341 13.15 5.59 7.65
C ASN A 341 13.54 5.64 9.14
N CYS A 342 12.81 6.35 9.99
CA CYS A 342 13.07 6.42 11.43
C CYS A 342 12.02 5.68 12.25
N ILE A 343 12.38 5.25 13.46
CA ILE A 343 11.43 4.89 14.50
C ILE A 343 11.30 6.12 15.41
N ILE A 344 10.10 6.65 15.62
CA ILE A 344 9.88 7.85 16.45
C ILE A 344 8.84 7.52 17.51
N HIS A 345 9.24 7.52 18.79
CA HIS A 345 8.36 6.90 19.78
C HIS A 345 8.54 7.35 21.23
N ASN A 346 7.56 6.96 22.06
CA ASN A 346 7.55 7.10 23.52
C ASN A 346 7.72 8.55 24.00
N MET A 347 7.00 9.49 23.39
CA MET A 347 7.02 10.90 23.79
C MET A 347 5.71 11.27 24.49
N VAL A 348 5.81 11.93 25.65
CA VAL A 348 4.62 12.33 26.43
C VAL A 348 3.72 13.23 25.60
N ASN A 349 4.29 14.15 24.80
CA ASN A 349 3.53 15.10 24.00
C ASN A 349 3.72 14.87 22.50
N THR A 350 4.84 15.33 21.91
CA THR A 350 5.01 15.32 20.46
C THR A 350 6.47 15.52 20.04
N PRO A 351 6.95 14.87 18.96
CA PRO A 351 8.28 15.14 18.43
C PRO A 351 8.43 16.56 17.88
N ILE A 352 7.36 17.20 17.41
CA ILE A 352 7.47 18.56 16.88
C ILE A 352 6.28 19.43 17.27
N ARG A 353 6.58 20.49 18.03
CA ARG A 353 5.65 21.53 18.43
C ARG A 353 6.16 22.90 18.01
N LEU A 354 5.29 23.68 17.37
CA LEU A 354 5.42 25.14 17.28
C LEU A 354 4.53 25.75 18.35
N GLN A 355 5.02 26.74 19.11
CA GLN A 355 4.26 27.38 20.20
C GLN A 355 4.48 28.89 20.27
N GLY A 356 3.56 29.58 20.95
CA GLY A 356 3.64 31.03 21.18
C GLY A 356 3.00 31.84 20.05
N ALA A 357 3.55 33.02 19.77
CA ALA A 357 2.99 33.94 18.77
C ALA A 357 4.03 34.41 17.73
N ASN A 358 5.27 33.90 17.80
CA ASN A 358 6.34 34.32 16.91
C ASN A 358 6.17 33.74 15.50
N PRO A 359 6.71 34.40 14.45
CA PRO A 359 6.79 33.85 13.10
C PRO A 359 7.74 32.65 13.08
N ILE A 360 7.18 31.44 13.11
CA ILE A 360 7.94 30.19 13.09
C ILE A 360 7.65 29.50 11.77
N ASN A 361 8.62 29.50 10.87
CA ASN A 361 8.44 29.01 9.53
C ASN A 361 9.28 27.74 9.28
N ILE A 362 8.60 26.60 9.17
CA ILE A 362 9.19 25.36 8.66
C ILE A 362 8.68 25.18 7.23
N GLU A 363 9.54 25.42 6.25
CA GLU A 363 9.13 25.40 4.84
C GLU A 363 8.71 24.00 4.38
N LYS A 364 9.33 22.95 4.94
CA LYS A 364 8.93 21.56 4.69
C LYS A 364 9.17 20.66 5.90
N LEU A 365 8.18 19.83 6.21
CA LEU A 365 8.31 18.72 7.15
C LEU A 365 8.05 17.40 6.41
N THR A 366 9.04 16.51 6.41
CA THR A 366 8.95 15.19 5.79
C THR A 366 9.01 14.10 6.86
N VAL A 367 8.06 13.16 6.81
CA VAL A 367 8.05 11.92 7.60
C VAL A 367 7.76 10.79 6.62
N ASN A 368 8.82 10.09 6.21
CA ASN A 368 8.74 9.07 5.18
C ASN A 368 9.36 7.75 5.63
N LYS A 369 8.71 6.62 5.32
CA LYS A 369 9.17 5.28 5.73
C LYS A 369 9.32 5.09 7.24
N CYS A 370 8.64 5.90 8.05
CA CYS A 370 8.80 5.90 9.49
C CYS A 370 7.82 4.94 10.18
N ILE A 371 8.19 4.47 11.37
CA ILE A 371 7.27 3.84 12.32
C ILE A 371 7.17 4.78 13.51
N VAL A 372 5.97 5.28 13.77
CA VAL A 372 5.71 6.27 14.82
C VAL A 372 4.75 5.66 15.82
N TYR A 373 5.11 5.67 17.10
CA TYR A 373 4.21 5.14 18.12
C TYR A 373 4.35 5.69 19.52
N ASP A 374 3.24 5.59 20.26
CA ASP A 374 3.16 6.04 21.65
C ASP A 374 3.63 7.50 21.81
N VAL A 375 2.98 8.37 21.03
CA VAL A 375 3.21 9.81 21.01
C VAL A 375 1.92 10.51 21.43
N GLY A 376 2.00 11.34 22.47
CA GLY A 376 0.85 12.11 22.93
C GLY A 376 -0.27 11.25 23.51
N ASN A 377 0.03 10.01 23.91
CA ASN A 377 -0.94 9.04 24.41
C ASN A 377 -1.58 9.54 25.72
N GLY A 378 -2.89 9.81 25.71
CA GLY A 378 -3.60 10.48 26.81
C GLY A 378 -3.32 11.98 26.96
N GLY A 379 -2.58 12.59 26.03
CA GLY A 379 -2.20 14.00 26.04
C GLY A 379 -3.02 14.89 25.10
N ASN A 380 -2.62 16.17 24.99
CA ASN A 380 -3.30 17.21 24.21
C ASN A 380 -2.59 17.61 22.92
N TYR A 381 -1.58 16.83 22.49
CA TYR A 381 -0.68 17.21 21.41
C TYR A 381 -0.72 16.21 20.27
N ALA A 382 -0.83 16.74 19.06
CA ALA A 382 -0.74 15.98 17.83
C ALA A 382 0.70 15.57 17.54
N PHE A 383 0.91 14.56 16.71
CA PHE A 383 2.25 14.18 16.24
C PHE A 383 2.94 15.34 15.49
N ILE A 384 2.22 16.08 14.65
CA ILE A 384 2.64 17.38 14.10
C ILE A 384 1.73 18.44 14.70
N HIS A 385 2.25 19.23 15.64
CA HIS A 385 1.44 20.20 16.38
C HIS A 385 1.91 21.63 16.15
N ASN A 386 1.05 22.44 15.54
CA ASN A 386 1.24 23.88 15.48
C ASN A 386 0.26 24.58 16.41
N GLY A 387 0.76 25.03 17.56
CA GLY A 387 0.05 25.89 18.49
C GLY A 387 0.52 27.35 18.45
N ALA A 388 1.24 27.75 17.39
CA ALA A 388 1.75 29.10 17.22
C ALA A 388 0.88 29.89 16.24
N SER A 389 0.31 31.02 16.66
CA SER A 389 -0.63 31.79 15.84
C SER A 389 -0.02 32.30 14.53
N ALA A 390 1.28 32.60 14.52
CA ALA A 390 2.05 33.01 13.34
C ALA A 390 3.01 31.90 12.85
N GLY A 391 2.90 30.68 13.38
CA GLY A 391 3.70 29.55 12.95
C GLY A 391 3.10 28.87 11.72
N LYS A 392 3.93 28.28 10.86
CA LYS A 392 3.46 27.44 9.76
C LYS A 392 4.41 26.27 9.50
N PHE A 393 3.82 25.14 9.15
CA PHE A 393 4.45 24.13 8.32
C PHE A 393 3.97 24.37 6.89
N ASN A 394 4.83 24.91 6.03
CA ASN A 394 4.38 25.34 4.70
C ASN A 394 4.03 24.13 3.81
N ASN A 395 4.84 23.06 3.86
CA ASN A 395 4.59 21.81 3.17
C ASN A 395 4.75 20.63 4.13
N ILE A 396 3.76 19.74 4.18
CA ILE A 396 3.83 18.51 4.99
C ILE A 396 3.81 17.31 4.06
N VAL A 397 4.74 16.38 4.24
CA VAL A 397 4.81 15.10 3.52
C VAL A 397 4.88 13.98 4.54
N VAL A 398 3.79 13.21 4.67
CA VAL A 398 3.70 12.02 5.51
C VAL A 398 3.41 10.83 4.60
N THR A 399 4.42 10.01 4.33
CA THR A 399 4.30 8.94 3.34
C THR A 399 4.92 7.63 3.77
N ASN A 400 4.38 6.52 3.27
CA ASN A 400 4.96 5.18 3.44
C ASN A 400 5.22 4.83 4.92
N SER A 401 4.40 5.34 5.84
CA SER A 401 4.69 5.31 7.27
C SER A 401 3.57 4.66 8.08
N THR A 402 3.93 4.14 9.23
CA THR A 402 3.01 3.52 10.17
C THR A 402 2.88 4.37 11.42
N PHE A 403 1.66 4.65 11.85
CA PHE A 403 1.37 5.44 13.05
C PHE A 403 0.47 4.62 13.97
N TYR A 404 0.91 4.36 15.21
CA TYR A 404 0.05 3.70 16.17
C TYR A 404 0.13 4.22 17.60
N ASN A 405 -0.98 4.19 18.32
CA ASN A 405 -1.09 4.79 19.67
C ASN A 405 -0.74 6.29 19.66
N ILE A 406 -1.39 7.05 18.78
CA ILE A 406 -1.24 8.50 18.69
C ILE A 406 -2.44 9.15 19.38
N GLY A 407 -2.24 9.68 20.59
CA GLY A 407 -3.34 9.97 21.51
C GLY A 407 -4.27 11.11 21.10
N TYR A 408 -3.76 12.15 20.43
CA TYR A 408 -4.56 13.31 20.05
C TYR A 408 -5.00 13.26 18.58
N CYS A 409 -4.07 13.50 17.65
CA CYS A 409 -4.23 13.33 16.22
C CYS A 409 -2.87 13.33 15.50
N VAL A 410 -2.86 13.15 14.18
CA VAL A 410 -1.61 13.13 13.41
C VAL A 410 -1.15 14.55 13.09
N ILE A 411 -2.07 15.41 12.62
CA ILE A 411 -1.77 16.80 12.25
C ILE A 411 -2.77 17.73 12.93
N ASN A 412 -2.27 18.77 13.61
CA ASN A 412 -3.08 19.85 14.16
C ASN A 412 -2.47 21.22 13.85
N MET A 413 -3.30 22.13 13.33
CA MET A 413 -2.93 23.50 13.01
C MET A 413 -3.83 24.50 13.74
N VAL A 414 -3.22 25.30 14.60
CA VAL A 414 -3.82 26.45 15.30
C VAL A 414 -3.03 27.70 14.93
N THR A 415 -3.21 28.18 13.70
CA THR A 415 -2.43 29.27 13.13
C THR A 415 -3.26 30.10 12.16
N THR A 416 -3.08 31.42 12.10
CA THR A 416 -3.74 32.26 11.08
C THR A 416 -3.05 32.21 9.72
N ILE A 417 -2.01 31.39 9.57
CA ILE A 417 -1.17 31.33 8.38
C ILE A 417 -1.44 30.04 7.60
N ASN A 418 -1.74 30.17 6.31
CA ASN A 418 -2.03 29.03 5.43
C ASN A 418 -0.79 28.17 5.16
N SER A 419 -1.00 26.86 4.99
CA SER A 419 0.00 25.95 4.38
C SER A 419 -0.12 25.99 2.86
N ALA A 420 0.99 25.72 2.16
CA ALA A 420 0.99 25.53 0.71
C ALA A 420 0.53 24.12 0.31
N SER A 421 0.95 23.07 1.02
CA SER A 421 0.55 21.70 0.71
C SER A 421 0.52 20.77 1.92
N ALA A 422 -0.28 19.69 1.80
CA ALA A 422 -0.24 18.55 2.69
C ALA A 422 -0.40 17.25 1.88
N GLN A 423 0.55 16.34 2.02
CA GLN A 423 0.51 15.01 1.41
C GLN A 423 0.51 13.96 2.52
N VAL A 424 -0.54 13.14 2.58
CA VAL A 424 -0.66 12.05 3.56
C VAL A 424 -1.05 10.77 2.81
N ASP A 425 -0.05 10.08 2.26
CA ASP A 425 -0.29 8.96 1.33
C ASP A 425 0.46 7.68 1.69
N ASN A 426 -0.14 6.52 1.43
CA ASN A 426 0.48 5.21 1.68
C ASN A 426 0.84 4.99 3.16
N ASN A 427 -0.05 5.33 4.09
CA ASN A 427 0.20 5.17 5.51
C ASN A 427 -0.77 4.18 6.16
N THR A 428 -0.31 3.51 7.21
CA THR A 428 -1.17 2.71 8.11
C THR A 428 -1.33 3.44 9.43
N PHE A 429 -2.57 3.69 9.85
CA PHE A 429 -2.91 4.32 11.12
C PHE A 429 -3.62 3.31 12.02
N TYR A 430 -3.30 3.25 13.31
CA TYR A 430 -4.01 2.38 14.26
C TYR A 430 -4.01 2.95 15.67
N ASN A 431 -5.15 2.90 16.34
CA ASN A 431 -5.35 3.54 17.63
C ASN A 431 -4.91 5.01 17.59
N THR A 432 -5.42 5.75 16.60
CA THR A 432 -5.18 7.18 16.38
C THR A 432 -6.46 7.97 16.60
N THR A 433 -6.34 9.28 16.84
CA THR A 433 -7.46 10.22 16.98
C THR A 433 -8.25 10.07 18.28
N GLY A 434 -8.03 11.01 19.19
CA GLY A 434 -8.70 11.09 20.50
C GLY A 434 -10.12 11.67 20.47
N ASP A 435 -10.74 11.75 21.65
CA ASP A 435 -12.10 12.28 21.85
C ASP A 435 -12.25 13.71 21.32
N LYS A 436 -13.26 13.92 20.46
CA LYS A 436 -13.57 15.23 19.85
C LYS A 436 -12.36 15.84 19.11
N ARG A 437 -11.50 14.98 18.53
CA ARG A 437 -10.37 15.35 17.66
C ARG A 437 -10.59 14.83 16.27
N TYR A 438 -9.83 15.37 15.31
CA TYR A 438 -9.81 14.92 13.92
C TYR A 438 -8.46 14.28 13.63
N LEU A 439 -8.39 13.21 12.84
CA LEU A 439 -7.12 12.61 12.40
C LEU A 439 -6.17 13.66 11.82
N ILE A 440 -6.73 14.57 11.01
CA ILE A 440 -6.08 15.77 10.50
C ILE A 440 -6.98 16.97 10.79
N ASP A 441 -6.43 17.98 11.48
CA ASP A 441 -7.17 19.16 11.90
C ASP A 441 -6.46 20.46 11.47
N TYR A 442 -6.96 21.04 10.38
CA TYR A 442 -6.65 22.40 9.93
C TYR A 442 -7.66 23.44 10.42
N ASN A 443 -8.68 23.04 11.20
CA ASN A 443 -9.75 23.92 11.65
C ASN A 443 -10.34 24.77 10.50
N THR A 444 -10.27 26.10 10.60
CA THR A 444 -10.73 27.06 9.59
C THR A 444 -9.62 27.53 8.65
N PHE A 445 -8.47 26.89 8.65
CA PHE A 445 -7.29 27.30 7.86
C PHE A 445 -7.22 26.56 6.53
N THR A 446 -6.65 27.25 5.54
CA THR A 446 -6.64 26.80 4.15
C THR A 446 -5.30 26.19 3.79
N ILE A 447 -5.33 25.15 2.96
CA ILE A 447 -4.18 24.66 2.20
C ILE A 447 -4.32 25.25 0.79
N THR A 448 -3.38 26.11 0.37
CA THR A 448 -3.54 26.91 -0.87
C THR A 448 -3.24 26.13 -2.15
N GLY A 449 -2.47 25.04 -2.05
CA GLY A 449 -2.13 24.15 -3.15
C GLY A 449 -2.71 22.75 -2.97
N ALA A 450 -1.90 21.73 -3.20
CA ALA A 450 -2.34 20.34 -3.16
C ALA A 450 -2.56 19.83 -1.73
N PHE A 451 -3.70 19.17 -1.51
CA PHE A 451 -3.96 18.34 -0.35
C PHE A 451 -4.31 16.92 -0.81
N SER A 452 -3.43 15.93 -0.58
CA SER A 452 -3.69 14.52 -0.90
C SER A 452 -3.85 13.67 0.36
N PHE A 453 -4.80 12.73 0.28
CA PHE A 453 -5.01 11.69 1.28
C PHE A 453 -5.34 10.38 0.56
N ALA A 454 -4.32 9.63 0.13
CA ALA A 454 -4.48 8.50 -0.78
C ALA A 454 -3.80 7.21 -0.29
N ASN A 455 -4.35 6.06 -0.70
CA ASN A 455 -3.76 4.74 -0.44
C ASN A 455 -3.50 4.47 1.06
N ASN A 456 -4.29 5.04 1.98
CA ASN A 456 -4.10 4.83 3.42
C ASN A 456 -4.97 3.67 3.93
N VAL A 457 -4.53 3.03 5.02
CA VAL A 457 -5.39 2.16 5.84
C VAL A 457 -5.55 2.78 7.22
N ILE A 458 -6.80 3.04 7.60
CA ILE A 458 -7.17 3.61 8.89
C ILE A 458 -7.78 2.50 9.74
N GLY A 459 -7.01 2.04 10.72
CA GLY A 459 -7.44 1.12 11.77
C GLY A 459 -8.16 1.84 12.91
N LYS A 460 -8.39 1.10 13.99
CA LYS A 460 -9.05 1.51 15.24
C LYS A 460 -8.81 2.98 15.61
N THR A 461 -9.83 3.71 16.04
CA THR A 461 -9.65 5.04 16.68
C THR A 461 -9.41 4.94 18.19
N VAL A 462 -8.73 5.92 18.80
CA VAL A 462 -8.44 5.89 20.27
C VAL A 462 -9.74 5.87 21.07
N LEU A 463 -10.70 6.72 20.71
CA LEU A 463 -12.04 6.76 21.33
C LEU A 463 -13.13 6.80 20.25
N PRO A 464 -13.91 5.72 20.07
CA PRO A 464 -14.79 5.56 18.92
C PRO A 464 -16.06 6.43 18.96
N THR A 465 -16.38 7.07 20.09
CA THR A 465 -17.66 7.78 20.26
C THR A 465 -17.67 9.22 19.73
N ALA A 466 -16.51 9.80 19.40
CA ALA A 466 -16.43 11.22 19.02
C ALA A 466 -15.17 11.64 18.23
N ALA A 467 -14.44 10.69 17.64
CA ALA A 467 -13.36 11.05 16.70
C ALA A 467 -13.96 11.62 15.40
N GLY A 468 -13.25 12.51 14.72
CA GLY A 468 -13.53 13.00 13.37
C GLY A 468 -12.42 12.56 12.41
N ASP A 469 -12.72 12.56 11.11
CA ASP A 469 -11.74 12.21 10.08
C ASP A 469 -10.81 13.40 9.78
N ILE A 470 -11.19 14.29 8.87
CA ILE A 470 -10.39 15.42 8.43
C ILE A 470 -11.23 16.69 8.49
N ARG A 471 -10.73 17.69 9.23
CA ARG A 471 -11.31 19.03 9.24
C ARG A 471 -10.36 20.01 8.57
N SER A 472 -10.80 20.64 7.49
CA SER A 472 -10.04 21.63 6.72
C SER A 472 -11.00 22.43 5.83
N VAL A 473 -10.67 23.69 5.55
CA VAL A 473 -11.38 24.48 4.52
C VAL A 473 -11.11 23.93 3.12
N THR A 474 -9.86 23.52 2.86
CA THR A 474 -9.50 22.82 1.63
C THR A 474 -9.81 21.33 1.78
N ALA A 475 -10.71 20.81 0.95
CA ALA A 475 -10.98 19.37 0.94
C ALA A 475 -9.78 18.58 0.38
N PRO A 476 -9.41 17.44 0.98
CA PRO A 476 -8.37 16.58 0.42
C PRO A 476 -8.85 15.92 -0.87
N SER A 477 -7.94 15.78 -1.83
CA SER A 477 -8.05 14.79 -2.89
C SER A 477 -7.85 13.40 -2.29
N VAL A 478 -8.96 12.74 -1.95
CA VAL A 478 -8.93 11.38 -1.43
C VAL A 478 -8.74 10.42 -2.60
N GLY A 479 -7.57 9.80 -2.66
CA GLY A 479 -7.22 8.87 -3.75
C GLY A 479 -7.92 7.52 -3.63
N GLN A 480 -7.88 6.75 -4.73
CA GLN A 480 -8.33 5.36 -4.75
C GLN A 480 -7.57 4.53 -3.69
N ASN A 481 -8.16 3.42 -3.23
CA ASN A 481 -7.56 2.50 -2.25
C ASN A 481 -7.31 3.10 -0.86
N THR A 482 -8.09 4.09 -0.42
CA THR A 482 -8.10 4.51 0.99
C THR A 482 -9.18 3.76 1.75
N TYR A 483 -8.80 3.02 2.79
CA TYR A 483 -9.70 2.14 3.53
C TYR A 483 -9.77 2.50 5.01
N LYS A 484 -10.89 2.17 5.63
CA LYS A 484 -11.04 2.15 7.08
C LYS A 484 -11.60 0.81 7.57
N THR A 485 -11.18 0.38 8.75
CA THR A 485 -11.75 -0.78 9.46
C THR A 485 -13.04 -0.40 10.17
N THR A 486 -13.83 -1.38 10.61
CA THR A 486 -15.09 -1.13 11.31
C THR A 486 -14.90 -0.52 12.70
N ASP A 487 -13.74 -0.73 13.32
CA ASP A 487 -13.33 -0.11 14.57
C ASP A 487 -12.65 1.26 14.39
N ALA A 488 -12.45 1.72 13.16
CA ALA A 488 -12.08 3.10 12.82
C ALA A 488 -13.34 3.97 12.77
N VAL A 489 -13.82 4.38 13.95
CA VAL A 489 -15.09 5.12 14.06
C VAL A 489 -14.83 6.61 14.01
N PHE A 490 -15.47 7.27 13.04
CA PHE A 490 -15.51 8.72 12.89
C PHE A 490 -16.97 9.21 12.94
N THR A 491 -17.19 10.30 13.65
CA THR A 491 -18.47 10.98 13.84
C THR A 491 -18.57 12.20 12.92
N GLY A 492 -19.79 12.58 12.53
CA GLY A 492 -20.03 13.64 11.56
C GLY A 492 -20.20 13.14 10.12
N THR A 493 -20.15 14.05 9.14
CA THR A 493 -20.26 13.72 7.72
C THR A 493 -18.97 13.06 7.26
N PRO A 494 -18.96 11.76 6.94
CA PRO A 494 -17.73 11.07 6.55
C PRO A 494 -17.25 11.57 5.18
N LEU A 495 -15.94 11.63 4.99
CA LEU A 495 -15.35 11.73 3.66
C LEU A 495 -15.82 10.55 2.80
N SER A 496 -16.63 10.84 1.78
CA SER A 496 -17.37 9.85 0.98
C SER A 496 -16.48 8.87 0.22
N SER A 497 -15.21 9.21 -0.01
CA SER A 497 -14.25 8.40 -0.76
C SER A 497 -13.45 7.41 0.11
N ILE A 498 -13.63 7.40 1.44
CA ILE A 498 -12.98 6.41 2.31
C ILE A 498 -13.80 5.11 2.29
N ILE A 499 -13.19 4.03 1.78
CA ILE A 499 -13.84 2.73 1.62
C ILE A 499 -13.90 2.02 2.98
N ASN A 500 -15.08 1.56 3.39
CA ASN A 500 -15.20 0.69 4.56
C ASN A 500 -14.78 -0.73 4.18
N SER A 501 -13.80 -1.29 4.88
CA SER A 501 -13.33 -2.67 4.67
C SER A 501 -14.33 -3.72 5.16
N GLY A 502 -15.27 -3.36 6.04
CA GLY A 502 -16.27 -4.27 6.60
C GLY A 502 -15.74 -5.20 7.71
N ILE A 503 -14.46 -5.12 8.07
CA ILE A 503 -13.82 -5.94 9.10
C ILE A 503 -13.07 -5.10 10.13
N THR A 504 -12.81 -5.66 11.31
CA THR A 504 -12.07 -4.97 12.38
C THR A 504 -10.57 -4.93 12.10
N SER A 505 -9.82 -4.09 12.81
CA SER A 505 -8.37 -4.07 12.70
C SER A 505 -7.73 -5.41 13.10
N ASN A 506 -8.29 -6.11 14.10
CA ASN A 506 -7.77 -7.41 14.58
C ASN A 506 -8.08 -8.58 13.63
N ASP A 507 -9.05 -8.39 12.73
CA ASP A 507 -9.34 -9.34 11.66
C ASP A 507 -8.52 -9.02 10.40
N LEU A 508 -8.27 -7.74 10.14
CA LEU A 508 -7.47 -7.28 9.01
C LEU A 508 -5.97 -7.55 9.21
N PHE A 509 -5.44 -7.33 10.41
CA PHE A 509 -4.01 -7.39 10.72
C PHE A 509 -3.65 -8.53 11.68
N VAL A 510 -2.39 -8.98 11.65
CA VAL A 510 -1.90 -10.07 12.51
C VAL A 510 -1.88 -9.70 13.99
N ASP A 511 -1.25 -8.58 14.35
CA ASP A 511 -1.21 -8.08 15.73
C ASP A 511 -0.99 -6.55 15.74
N PRO A 512 -2.03 -5.76 15.41
CA PRO A 512 -1.88 -4.32 15.26
C PRO A 512 -1.59 -3.59 16.59
N ALA A 513 -1.95 -4.18 17.73
CA ALA A 513 -1.66 -3.61 19.05
C ALA A 513 -0.17 -3.65 19.40
N ALA A 514 0.54 -4.69 18.93
CA ALA A 514 1.99 -4.81 19.04
C ALA A 514 2.74 -4.14 17.85
N GLY A 515 2.04 -3.43 16.97
CA GLY A 515 2.64 -2.77 15.80
C GLY A 515 2.89 -3.69 14.60
N ASN A 516 2.34 -4.90 14.60
CA ASN A 516 2.42 -5.83 13.48
C ASN A 516 1.19 -5.70 12.57
N PHE A 517 1.35 -4.91 11.51
CA PHE A 517 0.28 -4.61 10.55
C PHE A 517 0.34 -5.48 9.29
N ILE A 518 1.02 -6.64 9.34
CA ILE A 518 0.92 -7.62 8.25
C ILE A 518 -0.55 -7.99 8.06
N PHE A 519 -1.02 -8.01 6.82
CA PHE A 519 -2.40 -8.38 6.51
C PHE A 519 -2.65 -9.85 6.85
N LYS A 520 -3.55 -10.08 7.81
CA LYS A 520 -4.10 -11.40 8.15
C LYS A 520 -5.18 -11.80 7.15
N ASP A 521 -6.04 -10.86 6.73
CA ASP A 521 -6.98 -11.09 5.64
C ASP A 521 -6.28 -10.97 4.28
N VAL A 522 -5.94 -12.13 3.73
CA VAL A 522 -5.26 -12.25 2.43
C VAL A 522 -6.13 -11.84 1.24
N ASN A 523 -7.46 -11.71 1.43
CA ASN A 523 -8.43 -11.34 0.41
C ASN A 523 -8.84 -9.87 0.46
N PHE A 524 -8.32 -9.10 1.41
CA PHE A 524 -8.56 -7.68 1.50
C PHE A 524 -8.15 -6.98 0.18
N THR A 525 -9.11 -6.34 -0.49
CA THR A 525 -8.92 -5.70 -1.81
C THR A 525 -7.75 -4.71 -1.84
N GLY A 526 -7.52 -4.00 -0.73
CA GLY A 526 -6.45 -3.01 -0.60
C GLY A 526 -5.07 -3.59 -0.28
N ARG A 527 -4.93 -4.90 -0.07
CA ARG A 527 -3.71 -5.53 0.49
C ARG A 527 -2.42 -5.11 -0.21
N SER A 528 -2.43 -4.97 -1.53
CA SER A 528 -1.25 -4.61 -2.34
C SER A 528 -1.19 -3.13 -2.72
N SER A 529 -2.23 -2.34 -2.44
CA SER A 529 -2.40 -0.98 -2.95
C SER A 529 -2.59 0.08 -1.86
N SER A 530 -2.79 -0.30 -0.61
CA SER A 530 -3.06 0.62 0.50
C SER A 530 -2.22 0.34 1.75
N GLY A 531 -2.16 1.31 2.66
CA GLY A 531 -1.39 1.24 3.89
C GLY A 531 0.10 1.53 3.67
N ASP A 532 0.89 1.42 4.74
CA ASP A 532 2.35 1.46 4.64
C ASP A 532 2.85 0.26 3.78
N PRO A 533 3.61 0.51 2.70
CA PRO A 533 4.14 -0.54 1.82
C PRO A 533 4.92 -1.64 2.55
N ARG A 534 5.48 -1.36 3.73
CA ARG A 534 6.16 -2.36 4.56
C ARG A 534 5.31 -3.58 4.89
N TRP A 535 3.97 -3.46 4.87
CA TRP A 535 3.07 -4.53 5.30
C TRP A 535 2.32 -5.25 4.17
N ARG A 536 2.54 -4.85 2.90
CA ARG A 536 1.72 -5.27 1.74
C ARG A 536 2.05 -6.65 1.15
N TYR A 537 2.74 -7.52 1.90
CA TYR A 537 3.21 -8.82 1.40
C TYR A 537 2.34 -10.01 1.79
#